data_AF-A0A6N8WYJ1-F1
#
_entry.id   AF-A0A6N8WYJ1-F1
#
_cell.length_a   1.000
_cell.length_b   1.000
_cell.length_c   1.000
_cell.angle_alpha   90.00
_cell.angle_beta   90.00
_cell.angle_gamma   90.00
#
_symmetry.space_group_name_H-M   'P 1'
#
loop_
_entity.id
_entity.type
_entity.pdbx_description
1 polymer ?
#
loop_
_entity_poly.entity_id
_entity_poly.type
_entity_poly.pdbx_seq_one_letter_code
_entity_poly.pdbx_strand_id
1 'polypeptide(L)' 'VGRLTVYVTDMEAYRGSRAEIGAEYRAVFGKHFPAMSLVAVTELVDPRAVVEIEATAVIP' A
#
# COMPACT_ATOMS: atom_id res chain seq x y z
N VAL A 1 -0.70 12.16 5.56
CA VAL A 1 0.29 11.53 4.65
C VAL A 1 0.31 12.29 3.33
N GLY A 2 1.46 12.75 2.85
CA GLY A 2 1.60 13.50 1.60
C GLY A 2 1.68 12.60 0.35
N ARG A 3 2.39 11.47 0.44
CA ARG A 3 2.46 10.45 -0.61
C ARG A 3 2.72 9.04 -0.05
N LEU A 4 2.37 8.02 -0.82
CA LEU A 4 2.61 6.61 -0.54
C LEU A 4 3.32 5.92 -1.70
N THR A 5 4.24 5.00 -1.40
CA THR A 5 4.76 4.02 -2.34
C THR A 5 4.51 2.63 -1.75
N VAL A 6 3.83 1.77 -2.50
CA VAL A 6 3.44 0.43 -2.05
C VAL A 6 4.16 -0.61 -2.90
N TYR A 7 4.89 -1.50 -2.25
CA TYR A 7 5.59 -2.61 -2.88
C TYR A 7 4.87 -3.91 -2.52
N VAL A 8 4.51 -4.71 -3.52
CA VAL A 8 3.85 -6.01 -3.32
C VAL A 8 4.66 -7.11 -3.98
N THR A 9 4.68 -8.30 -3.39
CA THR A 9 5.34 -9.48 -3.98
C THR A 9 4.45 -10.21 -4.99
N ASP A 10 3.13 -10.03 -4.91
CA ASP A 10 2.15 -10.61 -5.83
C ASP A 10 1.09 -9.57 -6.25
N MET A 11 1.14 -9.19 -7.53
CA MET A 11 0.19 -8.23 -8.12
C MET A 11 -1.20 -8.84 -8.34
N GLU A 12 -1.30 -10.14 -8.61
CA GLU A 12 -2.58 -10.81 -8.83
C GLU A 12 -3.33 -10.95 -7.51
N ALA A 13 -2.65 -11.37 -6.45
CA ALA A 13 -3.21 -11.42 -5.09
C ALA A 13 -3.70 -10.02 -4.65
N TYR A 14 -2.91 -8.97 -4.91
CA TYR A 14 -3.34 -7.59 -4.65
C TYR A 14 -4.61 -7.23 -5.43
N ARG A 15 -4.64 -7.52 -6.74
CA ARG A 15 -5.80 -7.22 -7.60
C ARG A 15 -7.05 -7.97 -7.17
N GLY A 16 -6.91 -9.23 -6.76
CA GLY A 16 -8.00 -10.06 -6.22
C GLY A 16 -8.55 -9.54 -4.90
N SER A 17 -7.71 -8.88 -4.10
CA SER A 17 -8.06 -8.42 -2.74
C SER A 17 -8.48 -6.94 -2.67
N ARG A 18 -8.63 -6.24 -3.80
CA ARG A 18 -8.86 -4.78 -3.85
C ARG A 18 -10.08 -4.31 -3.05
N ALA A 19 -11.14 -5.12 -2.99
CA ALA A 19 -12.36 -4.75 -2.27
C ALA A 19 -12.12 -4.68 -0.75
N GLU A 20 -11.48 -5.72 -0.19
CA GLU A 20 -11.12 -5.83 1.22
C GLU A 20 -10.07 -4.78 1.60
N ILE A 21 -8.99 -4.68 0.82
CA ILE A 21 -7.96 -3.65 1.01
C ILE A 21 -8.58 -2.24 0.99
N GLY A 22 -9.52 -1.99 0.08
CA GLY A 22 -10.22 -0.70 0.01
C GLY A 22 -11.13 -0.41 1.21
N ALA A 23 -11.71 -1.44 1.83
CA ALA A 23 -12.49 -1.31 3.05
C ALA A 23 -11.58 -0.93 4.23
N GLU A 24 -10.50 -1.67 4.43
CA GLU A 24 -9.51 -1.40 5.49
C GLU A 24 -8.81 -0.04 5.29
N TYR A 25 -8.46 0.29 4.04
CA TYR A 25 -7.92 1.61 3.73
C TYR A 25 -8.86 2.72 4.17
N ARG A 26 -10.16 2.62 3.86
CA ARG A 26 -11.16 3.63 4.29
C ARG A 26 -11.38 3.62 5.80
N ALA A 27 -11.26 2.48 6.48
CA ALA A 27 -11.36 2.40 7.93
C ALA A 27 -10.22 3.19 8.61
N VAL A 28 -9.01 3.16 8.04
CA VAL A 28 -7.82 3.83 8.60
C VAL A 28 -7.65 5.27 8.08
N PHE A 29 -7.73 5.48 6.77
CA PHE A 29 -7.46 6.76 6.09
C PHE A 29 -8.73 7.58 5.78
N GLY A 30 -9.92 7.01 5.93
CA GLY A 30 -11.17 7.69 5.58
C GLY A 30 -11.23 8.05 4.09
N LYS A 31 -11.45 9.34 3.79
CA LYS A 31 -11.47 9.90 2.43
C LYS A 31 -10.15 10.59 2.03
N HIS A 32 -9.06 10.32 2.75
CA HIS A 32 -7.74 10.84 2.40
C HIS A 32 -7.04 9.93 1.40
N PHE A 33 -6.82 10.39 0.18
CA PHE A 33 -6.16 9.62 -0.89
C PHE A 33 -4.94 10.41 -1.42
N PRO A 34 -3.76 10.26 -0.79
CA PRO A 34 -2.55 10.93 -1.26
C PRO A 34 -2.10 10.35 -2.60
N ALA A 35 -1.18 11.06 -3.27
CA ALA A 35 -0.52 10.50 -4.45
C ALA A 35 0.12 9.14 -4.09
N MET A 36 -0.12 8.13 -4.93
CA MET A 36 0.27 6.75 -4.65
C MET A 36 0.92 6.10 -5.87
N SER A 37 2.01 5.39 -5.66
CA SER A 37 2.57 4.43 -6.62
C SER A 37 2.47 3.03 -6.04
N LEU A 38 2.11 2.06 -6.87
CA LEU A 38 2.08 0.64 -6.50
C LEU A 38 2.89 -0.16 -7.52
N VAL A 39 3.85 -0.93 -7.03
CA VAL A 39 4.82 -1.65 -7.87
C VAL A 39 4.95 -3.08 -7.37
N ALA A 40 5.04 -4.03 -8.30
CA ALA A 40 5.40 -5.41 -7.98
C ALA A 40 6.92 -5.53 -7.87
N VAL A 41 7.40 -6.17 -6.81
CA VAL A 41 8.81 -6.45 -6.57
C VAL A 41 9.01 -7.96 -6.43
N THR A 42 10.22 -8.44 -6.69
CA THR A 42 10.53 -9.88 -6.61
C THR A 42 10.61 -10.38 -5.16
N GLU A 43 11.02 -9.52 -4.23
CA GLU A 43 11.17 -9.84 -2.81
C GLU A 43 11.15 -8.58 -1.94
N LEU A 44 10.93 -8.76 -0.64
CA LEU A 44 10.99 -7.74 0.41
C LEU A 44 12.02 -8.15 1.46
N VAL A 45 12.41 -7.23 2.35
CA VAL A 45 13.44 -7.48 3.37
C VAL A 45 13.00 -8.57 4.36
N ASP A 46 11.74 -8.55 4.82
CA ASP A 46 11.17 -9.67 5.59
C ASP A 46 10.61 -10.72 4.60
N PRO A 47 11.12 -11.96 4.59
CA PRO A 47 10.68 -13.00 3.65
C PRO A 47 9.22 -13.45 3.86
N ARG A 48 8.60 -13.09 4.99
CA ARG A 48 7.18 -13.35 5.25
C ARG A 48 6.28 -12.18 4.88
N ALA A 49 6.86 -11.01 4.55
CA ALA A 49 6.09 -9.86 4.12
C ALA A 49 5.56 -10.08 2.70
N VAL A 50 4.28 -9.74 2.51
CA VAL A 50 3.63 -9.73 1.19
C VAL A 50 3.43 -8.31 0.66
N VAL A 51 3.66 -7.30 1.52
CA VAL A 51 3.53 -5.88 1.22
C VAL A 51 4.49 -5.07 2.10
N GLU A 52 5.07 -4.02 1.51
CA GLU A 52 5.78 -2.97 2.23
C GLU A 52 5.23 -1.61 1.79
N ILE A 53 5.07 -0.67 2.74
CA ILE A 53 4.48 0.65 2.48
C ILE A 53 5.44 1.72 2.98
N GLU A 54 5.95 2.52 2.07
CA GLU A 54 6.71 3.73 2.37
C GLU A 54 5.78 4.94 2.31
N ALA A 55 5.89 5.85 3.28
CA ALA A 55 5.06 7.05 3.37
C ALA A 55 5.91 8.29 3.64
N THR A 56 5.62 9.39 2.93
CA THR A 56 6.12 10.71 3.29
C THR A 56 5.01 11.49 4.00
N ALA A 57 5.29 11.98 5.21
CA ALA A 57 4.39 12.88 5.93
C ALA A 57 4.70 14.34 5.61
N VAL A 58 3.68 15.19 5.70
CA VAL A 58 3.84 16.65 5.75
C VAL A 58 3.53 17.04 7.18
N ILE A 59 4.50 17.67 7.84
CA ILE A 59 4.37 18.16 9.22
C ILE A 59 4.46 19.69 9.15
N PRO A 60 3.42 20.42 9.58
CA PRO A 60 3.44 21.88 9.63
C PRO A 60 4.30 22.43 10.77
#